data_AF-A0A2R6H724-F1
#
_entry.id   AF-A0A2R6H724-F1
#
_cell.length_a   1.000
_cell.length_b   1.000
_cell.length_c   1.000
_cell.angle_alpha   90.00
_cell.angle_beta   90.00
_cell.angle_gamma   90.00
#
_symmetry.space_group_name_H-M   'P 1'
#
loop_
_entity.id
_entity.type
_entity.pdbx_description
1 polymer ?
#
loop_
_entity_poly.entity_id
_entity_poly.type
_entity_poly.pdbx_seq_one_letter_code
_entity_poly.pdbx_strand_id
1 'polypeptide(L)' 'MDRETLTEVAVSSVAVGLFLVVLVVVGLVYPDLAGAGGLALVGSIVLFVLVMAGAGYWLAGR' A
#
# COMPACT_ATOMS: atom_id res chain seq x y z
N MET A 1 10.57 3.90 -23.53
CA MET A 1 10.30 3.89 -22.08
C MET A 1 11.63 4.00 -21.40
N ASP A 2 11.85 5.11 -20.73
CA ASP A 2 13.13 5.42 -20.12
C ASP A 2 13.26 4.71 -18.77
N ARG A 3 14.50 4.52 -18.30
CA ARG A 3 14.75 3.76 -17.06
C ARG A 3 14.08 4.41 -15.84
N GLU A 4 13.91 5.72 -15.88
CA GLU A 4 13.19 6.53 -14.90
C GLU A 4 11.70 6.20 -14.87
N THR A 5 11.01 6.30 -16.02
CA THR A 5 9.58 5.94 -16.17
C THR A 5 9.32 4.47 -15.79
N LEU A 6 10.23 3.56 -16.16
CA LEU A 6 10.15 2.14 -15.77
C LEU A 6 10.29 1.97 -14.24
N THR A 7 11.12 2.79 -13.59
CA THR A 7 11.29 2.76 -12.12
C THR A 7 10.05 3.30 -11.41
N GLU A 8 9.47 4.42 -11.87
CA GLU A 8 8.25 5.01 -11.29
C GLU A 8 7.05 4.05 -11.39
N VAL A 9 6.84 3.45 -12.57
CA VAL A 9 5.79 2.44 -12.79
C VAL A 9 6.03 1.19 -11.93
N ALA A 10 7.28 0.72 -11.82
CA ALA A 10 7.61 -0.43 -10.98
C ALA A 10 7.36 -0.16 -9.49
N VAL A 11 7.79 1.01 -8.96
CA VAL A 11 7.56 1.42 -7.57
C VAL A 11 6.07 1.48 -7.25
N SER A 12 5.29 2.13 -8.12
CA SER A 12 3.83 2.24 -7.97
C SER A 12 3.15 0.87 -8.01
N SER A 13 3.56 0.00 -8.93
CA SER A 13 3.02 -1.37 -9.06
C SER A 13 3.35 -2.24 -7.83
N VAL A 14 4.57 -2.12 -7.29
CA VAL A 14 4.99 -2.84 -6.07
C VAL A 14 4.23 -2.34 -4.84
N ALA A 15 4.01 -1.03 -4.70
CA ALA A 15 3.24 -0.47 -3.60
C ALA A 15 1.76 -0.92 -3.61
N VAL A 16 1.13 -0.94 -4.79
CA VAL A 16 -0.23 -1.48 -4.96
C VAL A 16 -0.27 -3.00 -4.67
N GLY A 17 0.70 -3.77 -5.17
CA GLY A 17 0.81 -5.20 -4.89
C GLY A 17 0.96 -5.50 -3.39
N LEU A 18 1.79 -4.74 -2.67
CA LEU A 18 1.96 -4.84 -1.23
C LEU A 18 0.64 -4.53 -0.49
N PHE A 19 -0.09 -3.50 -0.89
CA PHE A 19 -1.39 -3.18 -0.28
C PHE A 19 -2.43 -4.29 -0.48
N LEU A 20 -2.50 -4.90 -1.66
CA LEU A 20 -3.37 -6.05 -1.91
C LEU A 20 -3.03 -7.25 -1.00
N VAL A 21 -1.74 -7.53 -0.77
CA VAL A 21 -1.31 -8.55 0.20
C VAL A 21 -1.75 -8.20 1.62
N VAL A 22 -1.60 -6.95 2.05
CA VAL A 22 -2.07 -6.50 3.38
C VAL A 22 -3.59 -6.65 3.52
N LEU A 23 -4.38 -6.27 2.50
CA LEU A 23 -5.84 -6.44 2.51
C LEU A 23 -6.25 -7.92 2.62
N VAL A 24 -5.59 -8.82 1.89
CA VAL A 24 -5.83 -10.27 1.99
C VAL A 24 -5.49 -10.79 3.39
N VAL A 25 -4.35 -10.38 3.95
CA VAL A 25 -3.96 -10.77 5.32
C VAL A 25 -4.95 -10.25 6.36
N VAL A 26 -5.39 -8.99 6.24
CA VAL A 26 -6.41 -8.41 7.14
C VAL A 26 -7.73 -9.17 7.03
N GLY A 27 -8.21 -9.50 5.83
CA GLY A 27 -9.44 -10.28 5.64
C GLY A 27 -9.36 -11.72 6.14
N LEU A 28 -8.16 -12.34 6.14
CA LEU A 28 -7.94 -13.68 6.71
C LEU A 28 -7.83 -13.68 8.24
N VAL A 29 -7.30 -12.61 8.84
CA VAL A 29 -7.15 -12.47 10.31
C VAL A 29 -8.42 -11.90 10.96
N TYR A 30 -9.15 -11.04 10.25
CA TYR A 30 -10.38 -10.39 10.70
C TYR A 30 -11.53 -10.71 9.72
N PRO A 31 -12.14 -11.92 9.82
CA PRO A 31 -13.22 -12.34 8.92
C PRO A 31 -14.55 -11.61 9.17
N ASP A 32 -14.67 -10.88 10.28
CA ASP A 32 -15.77 -9.95 10.56
C ASP A 32 -15.20 -8.52 10.65
N LEU A 33 -15.93 -7.57 10.07
CA LEU A 33 -15.63 -6.14 10.07
C LEU A 33 -16.09 -5.46 11.37
N ALA A 34 -16.92 -6.12 12.18
CA ALA A 34 -17.34 -5.64 13.50
C ALA A 34 -16.14 -5.44 14.45
N GLY A 35 -16.14 -4.32 15.18
CA GLY A 35 -15.12 -4.02 16.17
C GLY A 35 -13.71 -3.87 15.58
N ALA A 36 -12.83 -4.81 15.90
CA ALA A 36 -11.40 -4.72 15.55
C ALA A 36 -11.12 -4.82 14.04
N GLY A 37 -11.93 -5.58 13.28
CA GLY A 37 -11.71 -5.79 11.84
C GLY A 37 -11.83 -4.50 11.02
N GLY A 38 -12.86 -3.69 11.27
CA GLY A 38 -13.02 -2.38 10.65
C GLY A 38 -11.87 -1.42 10.96
N LEU A 39 -11.36 -1.44 12.20
CA LEU A 39 -10.19 -0.63 12.58
C LEU A 39 -8.89 -1.12 11.91
N ALA A 40 -8.70 -2.44 11.79
CA ALA A 40 -7.57 -3.03 11.08
C ALA A 40 -7.60 -2.68 9.57
N LEU A 41 -8.79 -2.71 8.95
CA LEU A 41 -8.98 -2.29 7.56
C LEU A 41 -8.64 -0.80 7.37
N VAL A 42 -9.16 0.09 8.22
CA VAL A 42 -8.82 1.52 8.18
C VAL A 42 -7.32 1.75 8.40
N GLY A 43 -6.71 1.03 9.34
CA GLY A 43 -5.27 1.06 9.57
C GLY A 43 -4.45 0.63 8.35
N SER A 44 -4.90 -0.38 7.61
CA SER A 44 -4.24 -0.81 6.36
C SER A 44 -4.31 0.24 5.25
N ILE A 45 -5.41 0.98 5.15
CA ILE A 45 -5.59 2.07 4.18
C ILE A 45 -4.67 3.24 4.54
N VAL A 46 -4.60 3.62 5.83
CA VAL A 46 -3.68 4.66 6.31
C VAL A 46 -2.22 4.26 6.04
N LEU A 47 -1.85 3.00 6.30
CA LEU A 47 -0.51 2.48 6.02
C LEU A 47 -0.19 2.54 4.52
N PHE A 48 -1.13 2.18 3.63
CA PHE A 48 -0.93 2.31 2.19
C PHE A 48 -0.75 3.76 1.73
N VAL A 49 -1.54 4.70 2.25
CA VAL A 49 -1.38 6.14 1.95
C VAL A 49 0.00 6.64 2.40
N LEU A 50 0.49 6.22 3.57
CA LEU A 50 1.84 6.54 4.05
C LEU A 50 2.95 5.91 3.19
N VAL A 51 2.77 4.67 2.73
CA VAL A 51 3.71 4.01 1.80
C VAL A 51 3.76 4.75 0.45
N MET A 52 2.61 5.12 -0.11
CA MET A 52 2.55 5.89 -1.36
C MET A 52 3.14 7.30 -1.21
N ALA A 53 2.86 7.99 -0.10
CA ALA A 53 3.44 9.30 0.20
C ALA A 53 4.96 9.23 0.36
N GLY A 54 5.47 8.22 1.08
CA GLY A 54 6.91 7.99 1.24
C GLY A 54 7.60 7.61 -0.07
N ALA A 55 6.96 6.78 -0.90
CA ALA A 55 7.46 6.41 -2.22
C ALA A 55 7.52 7.62 -3.17
N GLY A 56 6.47 8.44 -3.21
CA GLY A 56 6.44 9.68 -4.00
C GLY A 56 7.46 10.71 -3.53
N TYR A 57 7.59 10.91 -2.21
CA TYR A 57 8.61 11.80 -1.64
C TYR A 57 10.04 11.33 -1.96
N TRP A 58 10.31 10.02 -1.88
CA TRP A 58 11.61 9.49 -2.28
C TRP A 58 11.86 9.57 -3.79
N LEU A 59 10.85 9.38 -4.64
CA LEU A 59 10.98 9.55 -6.09
C LEU A 59 11.34 11.01 -6.44
N ALA A 60 10.74 11.98 -5.74
CA ALA A 60 10.94 13.41 -5.98
C ALA A 60 12.29 14.00 -5.48
N GLY A 61 13.17 13.21 -4.85
CA GLY A 61 14.38 13.73 -4.20
C GLY A 61 15.63 12.86 -4.33
N ARG A 62 16.15 12.65 -5.55
CA ARG A 62 17.30 11.76 -5.84
C ARG A 62 18.38 12.43 -6.69
#